data_AF-A0A2A9K9P7-F1
#
_entry.id   AF-A0A2A9K9P7-F1
#
_cell.length_a   1.000
_cell.length_b   1.000
_cell.length_c   1.000
_cell.angle_alpha   90.00
_cell.angle_beta   90.00
_cell.angle_gamma   90.00
#
_symmetry.space_group_name_H-M   'P 1'
#
loop_
_entity.id
_entity.type
_entity.pdbx_description
1 polymer ?
#
loop_
_entity_poly.entity_id
_entity_poly.type
_entity_poly.pdbx_seq_one_letter_code
_entity_poly.pdbx_strand_id
1 'polypeptide(L)' 'MTLNAIVPRAPKNSLVKPIPVRLMPDEMQKVEKFAGDEMRSRSSFMRVIFIRGLEQYERELAANQ' A
#
# COMPACT_ATOMS: atom_id res chain seq x y z
N MET A 1 -13.73 31.76 -20.02
CA MET A 1 -12.88 30.55 -19.93
C MET A 1 -12.16 30.61 -18.59
N THR A 2 -12.61 29.87 -17.59
CA THR A 2 -11.99 29.88 -16.25
C THR A 2 -10.95 28.77 -16.16
N LEU A 3 -9.70 29.15 -15.90
CA LEU A 3 -8.59 28.23 -15.65
C LEU A 3 -8.84 27.49 -14.34
N ASN A 4 -9.12 26.18 -14.40
CA ASN A 4 -9.14 25.33 -13.22
C ASN A 4 -7.71 25.27 -12.66
N ALA A 5 -7.50 25.91 -11.50
CA ALA A 5 -6.24 25.82 -10.78
C ALA A 5 -5.97 24.36 -10.40
N ILE A 6 -4.80 23.83 -10.78
CA ILE A 6 -4.34 22.50 -10.39
C ILE A 6 -4.04 22.57 -8.88
N VAL A 7 -4.95 22.05 -8.05
CA VAL A 7 -4.70 21.92 -6.61
C VAL A 7 -3.70 20.78 -6.41
N PRO A 8 -2.46 21.04 -5.95
CA PRO A 8 -1.51 19.97 -5.67
C PRO A 8 -2.06 19.09 -4.56
N ARG A 9 -1.96 17.77 -4.73
CA ARG A 9 -2.37 16.83 -3.69
C ARG A 9 -1.43 16.98 -2.50
N ALA A 10 -1.95 17.42 -1.35
CA ALA A 10 -1.20 17.37 -0.11
C ALA A 10 -0.75 15.92 0.14
N PRO A 11 0.50 15.69 0.59
CA PRO A 11 0.97 14.34 0.90
C PRO A 11 0.10 13.76 2.01
N LYS A 12 -0.68 12.73 1.67
CA LYS A 12 -1.45 11.97 2.66
C LYS A 12 -0.45 11.32 3.63
N ASN A 13 -0.74 11.36 4.93
CA ASN A 13 0.07 10.75 5.99
C ASN A 13 1.46 11.37 6.18
N SER A 14 1.63 12.67 5.96
CA SER A 14 2.90 13.40 6.16
C SER A 14 3.48 13.28 7.58
N LEU A 15 2.67 12.91 8.58
CA LEU A 15 3.09 12.69 9.97
C LEU A 15 3.55 11.25 10.27
N VAL A 16 3.45 10.32 9.30
CA VAL A 16 3.73 8.90 9.53
C VAL A 16 5.20 8.60 9.25
N LYS A 17 5.88 7.96 10.20
CA LYS A 17 7.25 7.45 10.01
C LYS A 17 7.22 6.24 9.06
N PRO A 18 8.04 6.23 7.99
CA PRO A 18 8.09 5.08 7.08
C PRO A 18 8.68 3.86 7.80
N ILE A 19 8.10 2.69 7.52
CA ILE A 19 8.64 1.39 7.99
C ILE A 19 9.40 0.77 6.81
N PRO A 20 10.72 0.57 6.91
CA PRO A 20 11.46 -0.17 5.90
C PRO A 20 11.12 -1.65 5.99
N VAL A 21 10.78 -2.27 4.85
CA VAL A 21 10.48 -3.70 4.74
C VAL A 21 11.50 -4.33 3.79
N ARG A 22 12.08 -5.46 4.20
CA ARG A 22 12.91 -6.28 3.30
C ARG A 22 12.01 -7.21 2.51
N LEU A 23 12.13 -7.16 1.19
CA LEU A 23 11.47 -8.06 0.28
C LEU A 23 12.53 -8.83 -0.51
N MET A 24 12.28 -10.11 -0.72
CA MET A 24 13.04 -10.93 -1.65
C MET A 24 12.78 -10.47 -3.10
N PRO A 25 13.67 -10.77 -4.06
CA PRO A 25 13.53 -10.29 -5.43
C PRO A 25 12.21 -10.71 -6.11
N ASP A 26 11.70 -11.90 -5.81
CA ASP A 26 10.43 -12.41 -6.37
C ASP A 26 9.21 -11.70 -5.74
N GLU A 27 9.26 -11.41 -4.44
CA GLU A 27 8.25 -10.62 -3.73
C GLU A 27 8.19 -9.20 -4.28
N MET A 28 9.36 -8.59 -4.54
CA MET A 28 9.44 -7.26 -5.14
C MET A 28 8.81 -7.24 -6.53
N GLN A 29 9.07 -8.25 -7.37
CA GLN A 29 8.45 -8.37 -8.70
C GLN A 29 6.92 -8.47 -8.63
N LYS A 30 6.38 -9.26 -7.69
CA LYS A 30 4.93 -9.37 -7.48
C LYS A 30 4.33 -8.03 -7.08
N VAL A 31 4.98 -7.31 -6.15
CA VAL A 31 4.54 -6.00 -5.69
C VAL A 31 4.50 -4.98 -6.82
N GLU A 32 5.56 -4.89 -7.64
CA GLU A 32 5.61 -3.94 -8.75
C GLU A 32 4.55 -4.27 -9.82
N LYS A 33 4.40 -5.56 -10.16
CA LYS A 33 3.38 -6.03 -11.11
C LYS A 33 1.98 -5.64 -10.65
N PHE A 34 1.58 -6.03 -9.44
CA PHE A 34 0.23 -5.79 -8.95
C PHE A 34 -0.05 -4.32 -8.67
N ALA A 35 0.94 -3.55 -8.21
CA ALA A 35 0.81 -2.10 -8.09
C ALA A 35 0.55 -1.44 -9.46
N GLY A 36 1.26 -1.90 -10.50
CA GLY A 36 1.05 -1.46 -11.88
C GLY A 36 -0.33 -1.82 -12.40
N ASP A 37 -0.76 -3.07 -12.24
CA ASP A 37 -2.08 -3.57 -12.66
C ASP A 37 -3.22 -2.78 -11.99
N GLU A 38 -3.04 -2.33 -10.74
CA GLU A 38 -4.02 -1.53 -9.99
C GLU A 38 -3.87 0.00 -10.18
N MET A 39 -2.94 0.48 -11.01
CA MET A 39 -2.61 1.91 -11.18
C MET A 39 -2.30 2.63 -9.84
N ARG A 40 -1.64 1.92 -8.92
CA ARG A 40 -1.24 2.44 -7.60
C ARG A 40 0.27 2.65 -7.54
N SER A 41 0.71 3.54 -6.64
CA SER A 41 2.13 3.54 -6.25
C SER A 41 2.45 2.25 -5.49
N ARG A 42 3.70 1.79 -5.59
CA ARG A 42 4.23 0.69 -4.77
C ARG A 42 3.91 0.85 -3.29
N SER A 43 4.17 2.03 -2.73
CA SER A 43 3.91 2.32 -1.31
C SER A 43 2.42 2.21 -0.94
N SER A 44 1.53 2.67 -1.83
CA SER A 44 0.09 2.56 -1.64
C SER A 44 -0.37 1.10 -1.72
N PHE A 45 0.16 0.33 -2.68
CA PHE A 45 -0.17 -1.08 -2.84
C PHE A 45 0.32 -1.90 -1.64
N MET A 46 1.58 -1.70 -1.22
CA MET A 46 2.16 -2.35 -0.04
C MET A 46 1.32 -2.14 1.22
N ARG A 47 0.83 -0.91 1.44
CA ARG A 47 -0.05 -0.63 2.58
C ARG A 47 -1.37 -1.42 2.50
N VAL A 48 -1.98 -1.51 1.32
CA VAL A 48 -3.24 -2.24 1.13
C VAL A 48 -3.05 -3.73 1.43
N ILE A 49 -2.01 -4.34 0.86
CA ILE A 49 -1.75 -5.78 1.08
C ILE A 49 -1.35 -6.06 2.52
N PHE A 50 -0.58 -5.17 3.16
CA PHE A 50 -0.28 -5.30 4.59
C PHE A 50 -1.56 -5.34 5.45
N ILE A 51 -2.51 -4.42 5.21
CA ILE A 51 -3.79 -4.40 5.94
C ILE A 51 -4.59 -5.69 5.69
N ARG A 52 -4.67 -6.13 4.43
CA ARG A 52 -5.35 -7.41 4.10
C ARG A 52 -4.71 -8.60 4.81
N GLY A 53 -3.38 -8.61 4.93
CA GLY A 53 -2.64 -9.63 5.66
C GLY A 53 -2.95 -9.62 7.16
N LEU A 54 -3.05 -8.45 7.78
CA LEU A 54 -3.44 -8.31 9.18
C LEU A 54 -4.85 -8.87 9.44
N GLU A 55 -5.83 -8.47 8.63
CA GLU A 55 -7.21 -8.97 8.76
C GLU A 55 -7.28 -10.49 8.60
N GLN A 56 -6.46 -11.06 7.70
CA GLN A 56 -6.39 -12.50 7.52
C GLN A 56 -5.78 -13.19 8.74
N TYR A 57 -4.69 -12.65 9.28
CA TYR A 57 -4.04 -13.18 10.48
C TYR A 57 -4.96 -13.13 11.71
N GLU A 58 -5.73 -12.05 11.88
CA GLU A 58 -6.75 -11.93 12.94
C GLU A 58 -7.81 -13.04 12.82
N ARG A 59 -8.27 -13.36 11.60
CA ARG A 59 -9.20 -14.47 11.36
C ARG A 59 -8.58 -15.83 11.71
N GLU A 60 -7.32 -16.05 11.36
CA GLU A 60 -6.60 -17.28 11.68
C GLU A 60 -6.42 -17.46 13.19
N LEU A 61 -6.12 -16.38 13.92
CA LEU A 61 -6.04 -16.41 15.38
C LEU A 61 -7.39 -16.76 16.02
N ALA A 62 -8.48 -16.16 15.55
CA ALA A 62 -9.81 -16.43 16.09
C ALA A 62 -10.31 -17.86 15.79
N ALA A 63 -9.84 -18.48 14.70
CA ALA A 63 -10.19 -19.85 14.35
C ALA A 63 -9.37 -20.92 15.11
N ASN A 64 -8.22 -20.54 15.66
CA ASN A 64 -7.29 -21.43 16.38
C ASN A 64 -7.39 -21.30 17.92
N GLN A 65 -8.34 -20.51 18.42
CA GLN A 65 -8.70 -20.38 19.83
C GLN A 65 -10.01 -21.11 20.11
#